data_AF-A0AA50IGJ5-F1
#
_entry.id   AF-A0AA50IGJ5-F1
#
_cell.length_a   1.000
_cell.length_b   1.000
_cell.length_c   1.000
_cell.angle_alpha   90.00
_cell.angle_beta   90.00
_cell.angle_gamma   90.00
#
_symmetry.space_group_name_H-M   'P 1'
#
loop_
_entity.id
_entity.type
_entity.pdbx_description
1 polymer ?
#
loop_
_entity_poly.entity_id
_entity_poly.type
_entity_poly.pdbx_seq_one_letter_code
_entity_poly.pdbx_strand_id
1 'polypeptide(L)'
;MPKNKGKGGKNRRRGKNENETEKRELVFKEDGQEYAQVTKMLGNGRLEAMCFDGIKRLCHIRGKLRKKVWINQGDIILIGLRDYQDAKADVILKYTPDEARNLKTYGEFPETVRINETVVYSVDGLDEDIEFGDEVSSEDEADAVDA
;
A
#
# COMPACT_ATOMS: atom_id res chain seq x y z
N MET A 1 -39.12 23.16 -5.11
CA MET A 1 -38.56 22.55 -3.88
C MET A 1 -37.09 22.20 -4.11
N PRO A 2 -36.15 22.80 -3.38
CA PRO A 2 -34.72 22.53 -3.53
C PRO A 2 -34.40 21.12 -3.00
N LYS A 3 -33.74 20.28 -3.81
CA LYS A 3 -33.27 18.97 -3.36
C LYS A 3 -32.04 19.18 -2.48
N ASN A 4 -32.10 18.77 -1.22
CA ASN A 4 -30.94 18.68 -0.33
C ASN A 4 -29.83 17.85 -1.00
N LYS A 5 -28.78 18.51 -1.50
CA LYS A 5 -27.47 17.88 -1.77
C LYS A 5 -26.80 17.57 -0.42
N GLY A 6 -27.39 16.62 0.31
CA GLY A 6 -26.77 16.07 1.49
C GLY A 6 -25.46 15.37 1.10
N LYS A 7 -24.35 15.82 1.66
CA LYS A 7 -23.06 15.14 1.72
C LYS A 7 -23.25 13.78 2.45
N GLY A 8 -23.90 12.79 1.84
CA GLY A 8 -24.45 11.67 2.61
C GLY A 8 -25.14 10.58 1.79
N GLY A 9 -24.52 10.12 0.70
CA GLY A 9 -24.99 8.94 -0.04
C GLY A 9 -24.51 7.63 0.61
N LYS A 10 -25.21 6.52 0.35
CA LYS A 10 -24.84 5.15 0.79
C LYS A 10 -23.44 4.68 0.32
N ASN A 11 -22.81 5.45 -0.57
CA ASN A 11 -21.43 5.26 -1.04
C ASN A 11 -20.43 6.25 -0.41
N ARG A 12 -20.82 7.02 0.61
CA ARG A 12 -19.92 7.96 1.29
C ARG A 12 -18.90 7.19 2.12
N ARG A 13 -17.80 6.87 1.43
CA ARG A 13 -16.44 6.59 1.91
C ARG A 13 -16.36 5.99 3.31
N ARG A 14 -16.54 4.67 3.40
CA ARG A 14 -15.98 3.84 4.48
C ARG A 14 -14.48 3.59 4.24
N GLY A 15 -13.70 4.64 4.06
CA GLY A 15 -12.25 4.55 4.11
C GLY A 15 -11.83 4.78 5.55
N LYS A 16 -11.42 3.74 6.28
CA LYS A 16 -10.74 3.92 7.55
C LYS A 16 -9.33 4.37 7.18
N ASN A 17 -9.06 5.67 7.34
CA ASN A 17 -7.75 6.25 7.06
C ASN A 17 -6.79 5.79 8.17
N GLU A 18 -6.23 4.59 8.01
CA GLU A 18 -5.10 4.16 8.84
C GLU A 18 -3.86 4.72 8.15
N ASN A 19 -3.17 5.62 8.85
CA ASN A 19 -1.99 6.33 8.37
C ASN A 19 -0.89 5.31 8.06
N GLU A 20 -0.66 5.03 6.77
CA GLU A 20 0.39 4.11 6.31
C GLU A 20 1.81 4.71 6.46
N THR A 21 1.87 6.00 6.79
CA THR A 21 3.11 6.80 6.85
C THR A 21 3.84 6.74 8.19
N GLU A 22 3.24 6.17 9.25
CA GLU A 22 3.94 6.02 10.52
C GLU A 22 4.95 4.87 10.44
N LYS A 23 6.21 5.17 10.78
CA LYS A 23 7.30 4.18 10.88
C LYS A 23 6.92 3.14 11.94
N ARG A 24 6.44 2.00 11.46
CA ARG A 24 6.12 0.83 12.29
C ARG A 24 7.40 0.09 12.68
N GLU A 25 7.30 -0.68 13.76
CA GLU A 25 8.37 -1.58 14.17
C GLU A 25 8.59 -2.68 13.12
N LEU A 26 9.85 -3.02 12.87
CA LEU A 26 10.23 -4.07 11.93
C LEU A 26 9.81 -5.42 12.51
N VAL A 27 9.01 -6.16 11.75
CA VAL A 27 8.56 -7.51 12.13
C VAL A 27 9.54 -8.54 11.59
N PHE A 28 10.14 -9.33 12.47
CA PHE A 28 11.01 -10.46 12.11
C PHE A 28 10.20 -11.73 11.85
N LYS A 29 10.79 -12.71 11.17
CA LYS A 29 10.17 -14.01 11.00
C LYS A 29 10.10 -14.77 12.33
N GLU A 30 9.03 -15.51 12.50
CA GLU A 30 8.83 -16.43 13.62
C GLU A 30 8.85 -17.88 13.13
N ASP A 31 8.74 -18.83 14.05
CA ASP A 31 8.63 -20.24 13.70
C ASP A 31 7.39 -20.50 12.81
N GLY A 32 7.57 -21.32 11.77
CA GLY A 32 6.55 -21.54 10.74
C GLY A 32 6.35 -20.37 9.77
N GLN A 33 7.22 -19.36 9.78
CA GLN A 33 7.23 -18.26 8.81
C GLN A 33 8.57 -18.20 8.08
N GLU A 34 8.54 -17.70 6.85
CA GLU A 34 9.76 -17.52 6.07
C GLU A 34 9.68 -16.23 5.24
N TYR A 35 10.85 -15.69 4.92
CA TYR A 35 10.96 -14.57 3.99
C TYR A 35 10.88 -15.08 2.55
N ALA A 36 10.26 -14.29 1.66
CA ALA A 36 10.19 -14.62 0.25
C ALA A 36 10.20 -13.39 -0.65
N GLN A 37 10.64 -13.57 -1.90
CA GLN A 37 10.54 -12.59 -2.96
C GLN A 37 9.45 -12.99 -3.96
N VAL A 38 8.57 -12.04 -4.30
CA VAL A 38 7.51 -12.29 -5.28
C VAL A 38 8.11 -12.47 -6.67
N THR A 39 7.90 -13.65 -7.26
CA THR A 39 8.37 -13.98 -8.60
C THR A 39 7.35 -13.61 -9.66
N LYS A 40 6.07 -13.92 -9.47
CA LYS A 40 5.02 -13.63 -10.46
C LYS A 40 3.64 -13.51 -9.81
N MET A 41 2.80 -12.63 -10.33
CA MET A 41 1.38 -12.55 -9.96
C MET A 41 0.57 -13.55 -10.80
N LEU A 42 -0.23 -14.40 -10.14
CA LEU A 42 -1.06 -15.44 -10.79
C LEU A 42 -2.53 -15.03 -10.93
N GLY A 43 -2.94 -13.92 -10.31
CA GLY A 43 -4.33 -13.46 -10.30
C GLY A 43 -5.16 -14.15 -9.20
N ASN A 44 -6.43 -13.72 -9.06
CA ASN A 44 -7.33 -14.17 -7.98
C ASN A 44 -6.71 -14.04 -6.55
N GLY A 45 -5.81 -13.06 -6.38
CA GLY A 45 -4.96 -12.86 -5.20
C GLY A 45 -4.10 -14.07 -4.80
N ARG A 46 -3.59 -14.78 -5.80
CA ARG A 46 -2.49 -15.74 -5.67
C ARG A 46 -1.25 -15.19 -6.37
N LEU A 47 -0.11 -15.55 -5.86
CA LEU A 47 1.20 -15.22 -6.42
C LEU A 47 2.15 -16.39 -6.25
N GLU A 48 3.21 -16.40 -7.06
CA GLU A 48 4.34 -17.30 -6.92
C GLU A 48 5.47 -16.54 -6.24
N ALA A 49 6.03 -17.09 -5.16
CA ALA A 49 7.14 -16.51 -4.43
C ALA A 49 8.31 -17.49 -4.33
N MET A 50 9.52 -16.95 -4.49
CA MET A 50 10.77 -17.64 -4.24
C MET A 50 11.13 -17.41 -2.77
N CYS A 51 11.06 -18.46 -1.97
CA CYS A 51 11.36 -18.39 -0.55
C CYS A 51 12.88 -18.48 -0.36
N PHE A 52 13.41 -17.88 0.72
CA PHE A 52 14.86 -17.91 0.98
C PHE A 52 15.36 -19.26 1.52
N ASP A 53 14.45 -20.21 1.76
CA ASP A 53 14.75 -21.63 1.92
C ASP A 53 15.15 -22.32 0.59
N GLY A 54 15.00 -21.64 -0.55
CA GLY A 54 15.30 -22.14 -1.90
C GLY A 54 14.08 -22.73 -2.64
N ILE A 55 12.91 -22.78 -2.02
CA ILE A 55 11.71 -23.41 -2.56
C ILE A 55 10.77 -22.37 -3.16
N LYS A 56 10.22 -22.69 -4.34
CA LYS A 56 9.14 -21.90 -4.95
C LYS A 56 7.80 -22.35 -4.39
N ARG A 57 7.05 -21.42 -3.80
CA ARG A 57 5.75 -21.69 -3.18
C ARG A 57 4.65 -20.88 -3.84
N LEU A 58 3.46 -21.49 -3.90
CA LEU A 58 2.24 -20.81 -4.29
C LEU A 58 1.65 -20.11 -3.08
N CYS A 59 1.73 -18.79 -3.06
CA CYS A 59 1.27 -17.97 -1.96
C CYS A 59 -0.14 -17.43 -2.19
N HIS A 60 -0.95 -17.45 -1.15
CA HIS A 60 -2.28 -16.85 -1.15
C HIS A 60 -2.27 -15.54 -0.35
N ILE A 61 -2.76 -14.45 -0.94
CA ILE A 61 -2.76 -13.14 -0.28
C ILE A 61 -3.87 -13.13 0.78
N ARG A 62 -3.48 -12.95 2.05
CA ARG A 62 -4.42 -12.85 3.18
C ARG A 62 -5.42 -11.73 2.93
N GLY A 63 -6.69 -11.98 3.27
CA GLY A 63 -7.78 -11.03 3.01
C GLY A 63 -7.57 -9.62 3.59
N LYS A 64 -6.85 -9.53 4.73
CA LYS A 64 -6.47 -8.25 5.34
C LYS A 64 -5.59 -7.39 4.43
N LEU A 65 -4.70 -8.00 3.66
CA LEU A 65 -3.78 -7.30 2.76
C LEU A 65 -4.46 -6.94 1.44
N ARG A 66 -5.36 -7.78 0.91
CA ARG A 66 -5.99 -7.60 -0.41
C ARG A 66 -6.61 -6.22 -0.66
N LYS A 67 -7.06 -5.53 0.38
CA LYS A 67 -7.68 -4.19 0.28
C LYS A 67 -6.78 -3.04 0.72
N LYS A 68 -5.70 -3.35 1.45
CA LYS A 68 -4.85 -2.35 2.10
C LYS A 68 -3.50 -2.20 1.40
N VAL A 69 -2.92 -3.30 0.97
CA VAL A 69 -1.54 -3.35 0.51
C VAL A 69 -1.49 -3.94 -0.89
N TRP A 70 -0.83 -3.22 -1.79
CA TRP A 70 -0.57 -3.65 -3.15
C TRP A 70 0.76 -4.39 -3.21
N ILE A 71 0.74 -5.59 -3.78
CA ILE A 71 1.91 -6.46 -3.90
C ILE A 71 2.24 -6.61 -5.38
N ASN A 72 3.48 -6.29 -5.74
CA ASN A 72 4.00 -6.36 -7.10
C ASN A 72 5.12 -7.40 -7.21
N GLN A 73 5.56 -7.65 -8.44
CA GLN A 73 6.71 -8.52 -8.69
C GLN A 73 8.01 -7.92 -8.13
N GLY A 74 8.81 -8.75 -7.48
CA GLY A 74 10.08 -8.36 -6.86
C GLY A 74 9.97 -7.77 -5.45
N ASP A 75 8.76 -7.56 -4.94
CA ASP A 75 8.53 -7.16 -3.55
C ASP A 75 9.01 -8.26 -2.57
N ILE A 76 9.51 -7.84 -1.42
CA ILE A 76 9.87 -8.73 -0.31
C ILE A 76 8.67 -8.88 0.62
N ILE A 77 8.33 -10.12 0.94
CA ILE A 77 7.17 -10.48 1.73
C ILE A 77 7.53 -11.47 2.84
N LEU A 78 6.71 -11.48 3.89
CA LEU A 78 6.70 -12.50 4.93
C LEU A 78 5.59 -13.50 4.61
N ILE A 79 5.94 -14.77 4.53
CA ILE A 79 5.00 -15.86 4.28
C ILE A 79 4.85 -16.75 5.51
N GLY A 80 3.63 -17.21 5.76
CA GLY A 80 3.33 -18.27 6.72
C GLY A 80 3.27 -19.60 6.01
N LEU A 81 4.08 -20.55 6.48
CA LEU A 81 4.13 -21.91 5.96
C LEU A 81 2.92 -22.70 6.44
N ARG A 82 2.57 -23.76 5.70
CA ARG A 82 1.56 -24.73 6.11
C ARG A 82 2.25 -26.03 6.46
N ASP A 83 2.03 -26.50 7.66
CA ASP A 83 2.48 -27.78 8.20
C ASP A 83 2.14 -28.97 7.30
N TYR A 84 0.95 -28.98 6.69
CA TYR A 84 0.48 -30.09 5.85
C TYR A 84 0.79 -29.95 4.34
N GLN A 85 1.20 -28.78 3.85
CA GLN A 85 1.38 -28.49 2.42
C GLN A 85 2.52 -27.51 2.18
N ASP A 86 3.74 -28.02 2.08
CA ASP A 86 4.95 -27.20 1.89
C ASP A 86 4.93 -26.38 0.57
N ALA A 87 4.33 -26.92 -0.49
CA ALA A 87 4.22 -26.20 -1.77
C ALA A 87 3.33 -24.94 -1.71
N LYS A 88 2.59 -24.72 -0.61
CA LYS A 88 1.67 -23.59 -0.47
C LYS A 88 1.96 -22.80 0.80
N ALA A 89 1.77 -21.50 0.71
CA ALA A 89 1.93 -20.59 1.84
C ALA A 89 0.88 -19.48 1.80
N ASP A 90 0.76 -18.71 2.88
CA ASP A 90 -0.10 -17.53 2.95
C ASP A 90 0.75 -16.27 3.19
N VAL A 91 0.44 -15.17 2.51
CA VAL A 91 1.19 -13.91 2.69
C VAL A 91 0.70 -13.22 3.95
N ILE A 92 1.63 -12.95 4.88
CA ILE A 92 1.35 -12.31 6.18
C ILE A 92 1.57 -10.80 6.09
N LEU A 93 2.72 -10.37 5.54
CA LEU A 93 3.16 -8.98 5.53
C LEU A 93 3.92 -8.69 4.23
N LYS A 94 3.80 -7.46 3.74
CA LYS A 94 4.70 -6.88 2.74
C LYS A 94 5.67 -5.94 3.43
N TYR A 95 6.95 -6.08 3.13
CA TYR A 95 7.97 -5.14 3.57
C TYR A 95 8.08 -3.96 2.59
N THR A 96 8.29 -2.77 3.14
CA THR A 96 8.71 -1.62 2.33
C THR A 96 10.16 -1.80 1.86
N PRO A 97 10.61 -1.08 0.82
CA PRO A 97 12.00 -1.15 0.37
C PRO A 97 13.01 -0.83 1.50
N ASP A 98 12.67 0.09 2.39
CA ASP A 98 13.52 0.47 3.53
C ASP A 98 13.55 -0.62 4.60
N GLU A 99 12.41 -1.24 4.92
CA GLU A 99 12.36 -2.40 5.81
C GLU A 99 13.19 -3.57 5.24
N ALA A 100 13.11 -3.80 3.93
CA ALA A 100 13.89 -4.83 3.25
C ALA A 100 15.41 -4.55 3.32
N ARG A 101 15.84 -3.29 3.22
CA ARG A 101 17.24 -2.89 3.42
C ARG A 101 17.70 -3.15 4.86
N ASN A 102 16.86 -2.83 5.83
CA ASN A 102 17.18 -3.09 7.24
C ASN A 102 17.33 -4.59 7.49
N LEU A 103 16.41 -5.42 6.99
CA LEU A 103 16.52 -6.88 7.08
C LEU A 103 17.79 -7.43 6.42
N LYS A 104 18.21 -6.83 5.30
CA LYS A 104 19.49 -7.15 4.65
C LYS A 104 20.68 -6.82 5.56
N THR A 105 20.66 -5.66 6.22
CA THR A 105 21.70 -5.28 7.20
C THR A 105 21.74 -6.21 8.41
N TYR A 106 20.59 -6.74 8.83
CA TYR A 106 20.52 -7.74 9.91
C TYR A 106 20.98 -9.14 9.48
N GLY A 107 21.18 -9.38 8.18
CA GLY A 107 21.66 -10.67 7.66
C GLY A 107 20.59 -11.75 7.61
N GLU A 108 19.31 -11.39 7.61
CA GLU A 108 18.19 -12.35 7.57
C GLU A 108 18.09 -13.12 6.24
N PHE A 109 18.63 -12.56 5.16
CA PHE A 109 18.69 -13.21 3.85
C PHE A 109 19.96 -12.82 3.07
N PRO A 110 20.33 -13.58 2.03
CA PRO A 110 21.59 -13.37 1.29
C PRO A 110 21.70 -11.98 0.66
N GLU A 111 22.92 -11.44 0.58
CA GLU A 111 23.13 -10.10 0.01
C GLU A 111 22.82 -9.99 -1.48
N THR A 112 22.75 -11.11 -2.19
CA THR A 112 22.51 -11.20 -3.62
C THR A 112 21.08 -10.83 -4.04
N VAL A 113 20.18 -10.66 -3.07
CA VAL A 113 18.78 -10.34 -3.31
C VAL A 113 18.64 -8.93 -3.88
N ARG A 114 17.97 -8.84 -5.04
CA ARG A 114 17.65 -7.57 -5.69
C ARG A 114 16.38 -6.99 -5.09
N ILE A 115 16.50 -5.87 -4.40
CA ILE A 115 15.35 -5.13 -3.85
C ILE A 115 14.87 -4.16 -4.93
N ASN A 116 13.63 -4.31 -5.37
CA ASN A 116 13.03 -3.34 -6.28
C ASN A 116 12.68 -2.07 -5.50
N GLU A 117 13.31 -0.94 -5.84
CA GLU A 117 12.74 0.35 -5.51
C GLU A 117 11.49 0.53 -6.37
N THR A 118 10.32 0.38 -5.74
CA THR A 118 9.14 1.03 -6.31
C THR A 118 9.46 2.52 -6.24
N VAL A 119 9.81 3.11 -7.38
CA VAL A 119 9.82 4.55 -7.56
C VAL A 119 8.38 4.99 -7.35
N VAL A 120 8.04 5.30 -6.11
CA VAL A 120 6.91 6.16 -5.83
C VAL A 120 7.33 7.45 -6.50
N TYR A 121 6.80 7.72 -7.69
CA TYR A 121 6.67 9.09 -8.13
C TYR A 121 5.73 9.74 -7.12
N SER A 122 6.25 10.07 -5.94
CA SER A 122 5.84 11.28 -5.27
C SER A 122 5.98 12.31 -6.38
N VAL A 123 4.87 12.91 -6.77
CA VAL A 123 4.90 14.17 -7.50
C VAL A 123 5.47 15.16 -6.49
N ASP A 124 6.78 15.05 -6.28
CA ASP A 124 7.57 15.75 -5.27
C ASP A 124 7.82 17.15 -5.81
N GLY A 125 6.72 17.92 -5.87
CA GLY A 125 6.75 19.28 -6.41
C GLY A 125 5.41 19.90 -6.80
N LEU A 126 4.26 19.23 -6.65
CA LEU A 126 2.94 19.87 -6.84
C LEU A 126 2.02 19.61 -5.65
N ASP A 127 2.50 19.93 -4.45
CA ASP A 127 1.64 20.44 -3.38
C ASP A 127 1.44 21.96 -3.59
N GLU A 128 1.05 22.38 -4.79
CA GLU A 128 0.35 23.66 -4.91
C GLU A 128 -1.09 23.37 -4.49
N ASP A 129 -1.41 23.77 -3.26
CA ASP A 129 -2.75 23.88 -2.74
C ASP A 129 -3.66 24.49 -3.82
N ILE A 130 -4.50 23.67 -4.46
CA ILE A 130 -5.65 24.19 -5.19
C ILE A 130 -6.63 24.66 -4.12
N GLU A 131 -6.40 25.86 -3.60
CA GLU A 131 -7.40 26.66 -2.92
C GLU A 131 -8.50 26.95 -3.95
N PHE A 132 -9.59 26.17 -3.87
CA PHE A 132 -10.85 26.56 -4.47
C PHE A 132 -11.35 27.79 -3.69
N GLY A 133 -10.88 28.97 -4.11
CA GLY A 133 -11.38 30.25 -3.63
C GLY A 133 -12.88 30.30 -3.86
N ASP A 134 -13.62 30.33 -2.76
CA ASP A 134 -15.02 30.71 -2.75
C ASP A 134 -15.02 32.21 -3.07
N GLU A 135 -15.16 32.55 -4.36
CA GLU A 135 -15.34 33.93 -4.80
C GLU A 135 -16.69 34.41 -4.26
N VAL A 136 -16.65 34.95 -3.05
CA VAL A 136 -17.72 35.73 -2.45
C VAL A 136 -17.89 36.99 -3.29
N SER A 137 -18.87 36.98 -4.20
CA SER A 137 -19.37 38.18 -4.83
C SER A 137 -20.15 38.99 -3.78
N SER A 138 -19.43 39.71 -2.93
CA SER A 138 -19.98 40.75 -2.06
C SER A 138 -19.47 42.12 -2.53
N GLU A 139 -20.38 42.78 -3.26
CA GLU A 139 -20.73 44.22 -3.20
C GLU A 139 -19.67 45.26 -3.55
N ASP A 140 -20.00 46.12 -4.53
CA ASP A 140 -19.80 47.59 -4.59
C ASP A 140 -20.18 48.02 -6.03
N GLU A 141 -20.83 49.15 -6.33
CA GLU A 141 -21.27 50.33 -5.59
C GLU A 141 -22.27 51.04 -6.52
N ALA A 142 -23.09 51.92 -5.95
CA ALA A 142 -24.04 52.74 -6.69
C ALA A 142 -23.33 53.71 -7.66
N ASP A 143 -23.93 53.97 -8.82
CA ASP A 143 -23.70 55.24 -9.51
C ASP A 143 -25.05 55.85 -9.90
N ALA A 144 -25.32 56.99 -9.27
CA ALA A 144 -26.42 57.88 -9.57
C ALA A 144 -25.92 59.02 -10.45
N VAL A 145 -26.47 59.16 -11.66
CA VAL A 145 -26.71 60.37 -12.49
C VAL A 145 -27.13 59.87 -13.89
N ASP A 146 -28.09 60.39 -14.65
CA ASP A 146 -28.51 61.76 -14.91
C ASP A 146 -29.94 61.78 -15.54
N ALA A 147 -30.61 62.93 -15.39
CA ALA A 147 -31.77 63.53 -16.08
C ALA A 147 -32.85 62.68 -16.81
#